data_AF-A0A840TNI5-F1
#
_entry.id   AF-A0A840TNI5-F1
#
_cell.length_a   1.000
_cell.length_b   1.000
_cell.length_c   1.000
_cell.angle_alpha   90.00
_cell.angle_beta   90.00
_cell.angle_gamma   90.00
#
_symmetry.space_group_name_H-M   'P 1'
#
loop_
_entity.id
_entity.type
_entity.pdbx_description
1 polymer ?
#
loop_
_entity_poly.entity_id
_entity_poly.type
_entity_poly.pdbx_seq_one_letter_code
_entity_poly.pdbx_strand_id
1 'polypeptide(L)'
;MITIRRGGTLTDADHHLLALWATTCAEHVLPWFELANADDPRPRQALMLARAWVRGEIPMKQAHQAAFAANAAAKGMPAAAKFAALSAGQAVAVAHVAAHALGAAAYAIRAMGEAAGVGEKDDLARKECQWQRDQLPEAIRDLVLDDQKKRNHLCWFVFGD
;
A
#
# COMPACT_ATOMS: atom_id res chain seq x y z
N MET A 1 -7.27 8.54 -9.46
CA MET A 1 -6.33 9.61 -9.06
C MET A 1 -5.24 9.78 -10.10
N ILE A 2 -5.09 10.98 -10.69
CA ILE A 2 -4.07 11.33 -11.69
C ILE A 2 -3.49 12.71 -11.31
N THR A 3 -2.16 12.90 -11.45
CA THR A 3 -1.47 14.16 -11.14
C THR A 3 -1.75 15.29 -12.14
N ILE A 4 -1.65 16.55 -11.73
CA ILE A 4 -1.81 17.75 -12.58
C ILE A 4 -0.92 17.67 -13.83
N ARG A 5 0.36 17.32 -13.67
CA ARG A 5 1.30 17.14 -14.79
C ARG A 5 0.92 16.02 -15.78
N ARG A 6 -0.08 15.20 -15.47
CA ARG A 6 -0.63 14.13 -16.32
C ARG A 6 -2.10 14.35 -16.66
N GLY A 7 -2.58 15.60 -16.57
CA GLY A 7 -3.97 15.97 -16.93
C GLY A 7 -5.00 15.67 -15.85
N GLY A 8 -4.58 15.42 -14.60
CA GLY A 8 -5.48 15.27 -13.45
C GLY A 8 -5.51 16.51 -12.55
N THR A 9 -5.99 16.35 -11.32
CA THR A 9 -6.13 17.44 -10.34
C THR A 9 -5.19 17.32 -9.14
N LEU A 10 -4.46 16.22 -9.02
CA LEU A 10 -3.62 15.92 -7.87
C LEU A 10 -2.27 16.66 -7.94
N THR A 11 -1.92 17.43 -6.91
CA THR A 11 -0.61 18.11 -6.87
C THR A 11 0.53 17.12 -6.63
N ASP A 12 1.77 17.50 -6.92
CA ASP A 12 2.94 16.65 -6.61
C ASP A 12 3.09 16.46 -5.09
N ALA A 13 2.71 17.45 -4.27
CA ALA A 13 2.69 17.34 -2.82
C ALA A 13 1.69 16.28 -2.34
N ASP A 14 0.46 16.30 -2.88
CA ASP A 14 -0.55 15.28 -2.56
C ASP A 14 -0.12 13.89 -3.04
N HIS A 15 0.58 13.82 -4.18
CA HIS A 15 1.14 12.57 -4.69
C HIS A 15 2.18 11.98 -3.73
N HIS A 16 3.06 12.81 -3.19
CA HIS A 16 4.02 12.40 -2.16
C HIS A 16 3.32 11.97 -0.85
N LEU A 17 2.30 12.71 -0.40
CA LEU A 17 1.51 12.34 0.77
C LEU A 17 0.83 10.97 0.59
N LEU A 18 0.26 10.70 -0.59
CA LEU A 18 -0.32 9.40 -0.92
C LEU A 18 0.72 8.27 -0.89
N ALA A 19 1.93 8.54 -1.39
CA ALA A 19 3.02 7.55 -1.36
C ALA A 19 3.46 7.24 0.09
N LEU A 20 3.57 8.26 0.94
CA LEU A 20 3.92 8.09 2.35
C LEU A 20 2.84 7.35 3.14
N TRP A 21 1.57 7.70 2.92
CA TRP A 21 0.44 7.01 3.55
C TRP A 21 0.39 5.54 3.12
N ALA A 22 0.45 5.25 1.81
CA ALA A 22 0.48 3.89 1.28
C ALA A 22 1.66 3.06 1.82
N THR A 23 2.84 3.70 1.94
CA THR A 23 4.02 3.08 2.54
C THR A 23 3.79 2.75 4.01
N THR A 24 3.15 3.66 4.78
CA THR A 24 2.82 3.44 6.19
C THR A 24 1.85 2.26 6.37
N CYS A 25 0.84 2.14 5.51
CA CYS A 25 -0.06 0.98 5.49
C CYS A 25 0.70 -0.33 5.21
N ALA A 26 1.58 -0.33 4.22
CA ALA A 26 2.35 -1.51 3.86
C ALA A 26 3.40 -1.90 4.92
N GLU A 27 4.01 -0.93 5.60
CA GLU A 27 4.95 -1.16 6.71
C GLU A 27 4.28 -1.85 7.90
N HIS A 28 3.02 -1.52 8.19
CA HIS A 28 2.27 -2.13 9.30
C HIS A 28 2.12 -3.65 9.16
N VAL A 29 2.00 -4.13 7.92
CA VAL A 29 1.82 -5.55 7.61
C VAL A 29 3.09 -6.27 7.15
N LEU A 30 4.17 -5.52 6.88
CA LEU A 30 5.47 -6.08 6.48
C LEU A 30 5.97 -7.20 7.40
N PRO A 31 5.81 -7.13 8.74
CA PRO A 31 6.26 -8.20 9.63
C PRO A 31 5.71 -9.59 9.28
N TRP A 32 4.51 -9.68 8.68
CA TRP A 32 3.95 -10.97 8.25
C TRP A 32 4.74 -11.61 7.11
N PHE A 33 5.32 -10.80 6.22
CA PHE A 33 6.22 -11.31 5.20
C PHE A 33 7.54 -11.77 5.83
N GLU A 34 8.11 -10.96 6.71
CA GLU A 34 9.43 -11.22 7.30
C GLU A 34 9.42 -12.42 8.25
N LEU A 35 8.30 -12.67 8.90
CA LEU A 35 8.08 -13.90 9.67
C LEU A 35 8.14 -15.15 8.78
N ALA A 36 7.62 -15.06 7.56
CA ALA A 36 7.60 -16.19 6.62
C ALA A 36 8.92 -16.33 5.85
N ASN A 37 9.65 -15.23 5.61
CA ASN A 37 10.91 -15.23 4.88
C ASN A 37 11.77 -14.01 5.25
N ALA A 38 12.55 -14.12 6.33
CA ALA A 38 13.38 -13.04 6.85
C ALA A 38 14.56 -12.68 5.93
N ASP A 39 15.01 -13.61 5.08
CA ASP A 39 16.20 -13.46 4.22
C ASP A 39 15.89 -12.76 2.89
N ASP A 40 14.62 -12.52 2.55
CA ASP A 40 14.22 -11.84 1.33
C ASP A 40 13.94 -10.34 1.58
N PRO A 41 14.88 -9.43 1.23
CA PRO A 41 14.75 -8.02 1.56
C PRO A 41 13.80 -7.27 0.63
N ARG A 42 13.29 -7.89 -0.44
CA ARG A 42 12.64 -7.17 -1.55
C ARG A 42 11.43 -6.33 -1.10
N PRO A 43 10.50 -6.81 -0.24
CA PRO A 43 9.40 -5.97 0.23
C PRO A 43 9.86 -4.79 1.09
N ARG A 44 10.78 -5.00 2.05
CA ARG A 44 11.34 -3.93 2.88
C ARG A 44 12.06 -2.88 2.03
N GLN A 45 12.86 -3.33 1.07
CA GLN A 45 13.58 -2.47 0.14
C GLN A 45 12.62 -1.63 -0.72
N ALA A 46 11.49 -2.19 -1.17
CA ALA A 46 10.47 -1.44 -1.89
C ALA A 46 9.93 -0.26 -1.06
N LEU A 47 9.63 -0.47 0.22
CA LEU A 47 9.14 0.59 1.12
C LEU A 47 10.20 1.68 1.37
N MET A 48 11.46 1.28 1.56
CA MET A 48 12.57 2.23 1.65
C MET A 48 12.70 3.08 0.39
N LEU A 49 12.59 2.47 -0.79
CA LEU A 49 12.67 3.17 -2.08
C LEU A 49 11.44 4.06 -2.33
N ALA A 50 10.25 3.71 -1.83
CA ALA A 50 9.09 4.58 -1.86
C ALA A 50 9.38 5.90 -1.11
N ARG A 51 9.96 5.81 0.09
CA ARG A 51 10.38 7.00 0.87
C ARG A 51 11.52 7.77 0.19
N ALA A 52 12.49 7.08 -0.40
CA ALA A 52 13.59 7.71 -1.14
C ALA A 52 13.07 8.50 -2.36
N TRP A 53 12.08 7.96 -3.07
CA TRP A 53 11.45 8.66 -4.19
C TRP A 53 10.75 9.95 -3.74
N VAL A 54 10.02 9.91 -2.63
CA VAL A 54 9.38 11.10 -2.05
C VAL A 54 10.40 12.18 -1.69
N ARG A 55 11.61 11.79 -1.25
CA ARG A 55 12.72 12.71 -0.96
C ARG A 55 13.47 13.19 -2.21
N GLY A 56 13.12 12.70 -3.40
CA GLY A 56 13.80 13.04 -4.65
C GLY A 56 15.16 12.34 -4.86
N GLU A 57 15.48 11.32 -4.07
CA GLU A 57 16.77 10.64 -4.09
C GLU A 57 16.90 9.62 -5.23
N ILE A 58 15.76 9.11 -5.72
CA ILE A 58 15.73 8.14 -6.82
C ILE A 58 14.71 8.55 -7.89
N PRO A 59 14.95 8.19 -9.17
CA PRO A 59 13.97 8.41 -10.21
C PRO A 59 12.80 7.42 -10.08
N MET A 60 11.62 7.81 -10.58
CA MET A 60 10.42 6.96 -10.63
C MET A 60 10.69 5.57 -11.23
N LYS A 61 11.54 5.48 -12.26
CA LYS A 61 11.86 4.20 -12.92
C LYS A 61 12.48 3.19 -11.95
N GLN A 62 13.33 3.64 -11.02
CA GLN A 62 13.94 2.78 -10.00
C GLN A 62 12.90 2.31 -8.98
N ALA A 63 12.02 3.20 -8.52
CA ALA A 63 10.89 2.84 -7.66
C ALA A 63 9.96 1.81 -8.35
N HIS A 64 9.66 2.01 -9.63
CA HIS A 64 8.80 1.11 -10.40
C HIS A 64 9.42 -0.29 -10.58
N GLN A 65 10.75 -0.39 -10.75
CA GLN A 65 11.45 -1.69 -10.78
C GLN A 65 11.32 -2.43 -9.45
N ALA A 66 11.42 -1.72 -8.31
CA ALA A 66 11.25 -2.31 -6.99
C ALA A 66 9.82 -2.86 -6.77
N ALA A 67 8.81 -2.27 -7.40
CA ALA A 67 7.44 -2.79 -7.36
C ALA A 67 7.37 -4.23 -7.91
N PHE A 68 8.01 -4.47 -9.06
CA PHE A 68 8.06 -5.82 -9.65
C PHE A 68 8.84 -6.80 -8.78
N ALA A 69 9.93 -6.35 -8.15
CA ALA A 69 10.72 -7.18 -7.25
C ALA A 69 9.90 -7.62 -6.01
N ALA A 70 9.17 -6.70 -5.39
CA ALA A 70 8.27 -7.01 -4.27
C ALA A 70 7.13 -7.96 -4.69
N ASN A 71 6.52 -7.74 -5.87
CA ASN A 71 5.49 -8.65 -6.40
C ASN A 71 6.03 -10.07 -6.64
N ALA A 72 7.27 -10.20 -7.12
CA ALA A 72 7.91 -11.49 -7.31
C ALA A 72 8.19 -12.19 -5.97
N ALA A 73 8.50 -11.44 -4.91
CA ALA A 73 8.70 -11.98 -3.55
C ALA A 73 7.43 -12.61 -2.97
N ALA A 74 6.24 -12.15 -3.39
CA ALA A 74 4.96 -12.71 -2.95
C ALA A 74 4.69 -14.14 -3.46
N LYS A 75 5.43 -14.62 -4.47
CA LYS A 75 5.18 -15.92 -5.11
C LYS A 75 5.54 -17.07 -4.16
N GLY A 76 4.57 -17.96 -3.92
CA GLY A 76 4.76 -19.14 -3.06
C GLY A 76 4.67 -18.85 -1.57
N MET A 77 4.39 -17.61 -1.17
CA MET A 77 4.25 -17.22 0.23
C MET A 77 2.87 -17.59 0.81
N PRO A 78 2.76 -17.84 2.12
CA PRO A 78 1.49 -17.89 2.84
C PRO A 78 0.66 -16.62 2.61
N ALA A 79 -0.66 -16.69 2.77
CA ALA A 79 -1.57 -15.64 2.33
C ALA A 79 -1.27 -14.26 2.95
N ALA A 80 -1.03 -14.18 4.27
CA ALA A 80 -0.67 -12.92 4.95
C ALA A 80 0.63 -12.32 4.40
N ALA A 81 1.69 -13.13 4.32
CA ALA A 81 2.99 -12.75 3.76
C ALA A 81 2.87 -12.30 2.29
N LYS A 82 2.16 -13.06 1.46
CA LYS A 82 1.89 -12.74 0.06
C LYS A 82 1.23 -11.36 -0.07
N PHE A 83 0.19 -11.08 0.72
CA PHE A 83 -0.50 -9.79 0.64
C PHE A 83 0.35 -8.65 1.20
N ALA A 84 1.17 -8.87 2.23
CA ALA A 84 2.13 -7.88 2.70
C ALA A 84 3.15 -7.49 1.61
N ALA A 85 3.71 -8.47 0.89
CA ALA A 85 4.62 -8.21 -0.23
C ALA A 85 3.94 -7.47 -1.40
N LEU A 86 2.70 -7.85 -1.76
CA LEU A 86 1.94 -7.14 -2.78
C LEU A 86 1.58 -5.71 -2.35
N SER A 87 1.27 -5.50 -1.07
CA SER A 87 1.04 -4.16 -0.50
C SER A 87 2.29 -3.28 -0.66
N ALA A 88 3.48 -3.81 -0.34
CA ALA A 88 4.74 -3.10 -0.54
C ALA A 88 5.02 -2.78 -2.01
N GLY A 89 4.72 -3.71 -2.92
CA GLY A 89 4.81 -3.49 -4.36
C GLY A 89 3.91 -2.35 -4.84
N GLN A 90 2.66 -2.30 -4.36
CA GLN A 90 1.74 -1.19 -4.67
C GLN A 90 2.23 0.14 -4.06
N ALA A 91 2.72 0.14 -2.83
CA ALA A 91 3.19 1.35 -2.15
C ALA A 91 4.32 2.04 -2.93
N VAL A 92 5.33 1.28 -3.37
CA VAL A 92 6.42 1.86 -4.18
C VAL A 92 5.98 2.22 -5.61
N ALA A 93 4.99 1.50 -6.16
CA ALA A 93 4.40 1.83 -7.46
C ALA A 93 3.60 3.15 -7.45
N VAL A 94 3.28 3.72 -6.28
CA VAL A 94 2.69 5.06 -6.20
C VAL A 94 3.57 6.08 -6.92
N ALA A 95 4.91 5.95 -6.86
CA ALA A 95 5.84 6.78 -7.61
C ALA A 95 5.52 6.85 -9.12
N HIS A 96 5.03 5.75 -9.70
CA HIS A 96 4.60 5.70 -11.09
C HIS A 96 3.24 6.37 -11.29
N VAL A 97 2.23 6.03 -10.48
CA VAL A 97 0.89 6.64 -10.51
C VAL A 97 0.19 6.56 -9.16
N ALA A 98 -0.41 7.66 -8.73
CA ALA A 98 -1.07 7.82 -7.43
C ALA A 98 -2.14 6.75 -7.12
N ALA A 99 -2.81 6.22 -8.16
CA ALA A 99 -3.87 5.23 -8.02
C ALA A 99 -3.44 3.93 -7.29
N HIS A 100 -2.14 3.61 -7.25
CA HIS A 100 -1.64 2.44 -6.52
C HIS A 100 -1.77 2.57 -4.99
N ALA A 101 -1.96 3.78 -4.45
CA ALA A 101 -2.10 3.98 -3.01
C ALA A 101 -3.28 3.18 -2.44
N LEU A 102 -4.38 3.13 -3.19
CA LEU A 102 -5.57 2.36 -2.81
C LEU A 102 -5.29 0.84 -2.82
N GLY A 103 -4.52 0.36 -3.79
CA GLY A 103 -4.11 -1.04 -3.86
C GLY A 103 -3.21 -1.45 -2.69
N ALA A 104 -2.29 -0.57 -2.27
CA ALA A 104 -1.42 -0.81 -1.12
C ALA A 104 -2.23 -1.01 0.17
N ALA A 105 -3.14 -0.07 0.43
CA ALA A 105 -4.07 -0.13 1.56
C ALA A 105 -4.95 -1.38 1.54
N ALA A 106 -5.55 -1.71 0.40
CA ALA A 106 -6.41 -2.88 0.24
C ALA A 106 -5.66 -4.20 0.50
N TYR A 107 -4.45 -4.36 -0.04
CA TYR A 107 -3.64 -5.55 0.23
C TYR A 107 -3.18 -5.62 1.68
N ALA A 108 -2.87 -4.50 2.34
CA ALA A 108 -2.55 -4.51 3.76
C ALA A 108 -3.73 -4.98 4.62
N ILE A 109 -4.95 -4.52 4.34
CA ILE A 109 -6.17 -4.99 5.02
C ILE A 109 -6.34 -6.51 4.85
N ARG A 110 -6.11 -7.03 3.64
CA ARG A 110 -6.14 -8.47 3.39
C ARG A 110 -5.03 -9.21 4.13
N ALA A 111 -3.82 -8.66 4.18
CA ALA A 111 -2.71 -9.29 4.91
C ALA A 111 -3.07 -9.45 6.39
N MET A 112 -3.63 -8.42 7.02
CA MET A 112 -4.07 -8.48 8.41
C MET A 112 -5.21 -9.49 8.61
N GLY A 113 -6.19 -9.53 7.71
CA GLY A 113 -7.27 -10.51 7.77
C GLY A 113 -6.80 -11.96 7.61
N GLU A 114 -5.83 -12.24 6.74
CA GLU A 114 -5.28 -13.59 6.58
C GLU A 114 -4.32 -14.01 7.71
N ALA A 115 -3.83 -13.06 8.50
CA ALA A 115 -3.06 -13.34 9.71
C ALA A 115 -3.96 -13.68 10.92
N ALA A 116 -5.27 -13.47 10.79
CA ALA A 116 -6.24 -13.68 11.85
C ALA A 116 -6.43 -15.16 12.21
N GLY A 117 -6.80 -15.40 13.48
CA GLY A 117 -7.32 -16.69 13.91
C GLY A 117 -8.68 -17.02 13.30
N VAL A 118 -9.15 -18.26 13.50
CA VAL A 118 -10.45 -18.72 13.02
C VAL A 118 -11.57 -17.82 13.58
N GLY A 119 -12.33 -17.17 12.69
CA GLY A 119 -13.46 -16.32 13.05
C GLY A 119 -13.14 -14.84 13.26
N GLU A 120 -11.88 -14.41 13.20
CA GLU A 120 -11.47 -13.02 13.49
C GLU A 120 -11.10 -12.19 12.25
N LYS A 121 -11.13 -12.81 11.07
CA LYS A 121 -10.65 -12.24 9.80
C LYS A 121 -11.28 -10.88 9.47
N ASP A 122 -12.61 -10.81 9.52
CA ASP A 122 -13.34 -9.60 9.15
C ASP A 122 -13.13 -8.48 10.19
N ASP A 123 -13.01 -8.84 11.46
CA ASP A 123 -12.78 -7.90 12.56
C ASP A 123 -11.39 -7.28 12.47
N LEU A 124 -10.36 -8.08 12.22
CA LEU A 124 -9.00 -7.57 12.03
C LEU A 124 -8.85 -6.76 10.75
N ALA A 125 -9.52 -7.16 9.66
CA ALA A 125 -9.56 -6.36 8.44
C ALA A 125 -10.22 -4.99 8.67
N ARG A 126 -11.35 -4.92 9.39
CA ARG A 126 -12.00 -3.64 9.73
C ARG A 126 -11.14 -2.77 10.65
N LYS A 127 -10.49 -3.35 11.65
CA LYS A 127 -9.56 -2.64 12.54
C LYS A 127 -8.37 -2.07 11.76
N GLU A 128 -7.82 -2.84 10.83
CA GLU A 128 -6.75 -2.36 9.95
C GLU A 128 -7.23 -1.21 9.06
N CYS A 129 -8.42 -1.32 8.46
CA CYS A 129 -8.99 -0.22 7.66
C CYS A 129 -9.15 1.07 8.49
N GLN A 130 -9.65 0.97 9.72
CA GLN A 130 -9.77 2.11 10.62
C GLN A 130 -8.39 2.69 10.97
N TRP A 131 -7.43 1.83 11.34
CA TRP A 131 -6.07 2.27 11.66
C TRP A 131 -5.43 3.03 10.49
N GLN A 132 -5.57 2.54 9.25
CA GLN A 132 -5.07 3.22 8.06
C GLN A 132 -5.72 4.60 7.85
N ARG A 133 -7.01 4.75 8.16
CA ARG A 133 -7.71 6.05 8.11
C ARG A 133 -7.23 7.00 9.19
N ASP A 134 -6.84 6.49 10.34
CA ASP A 134 -6.27 7.29 11.43
C ASP A 134 -4.86 7.81 11.06
N GLN A 135 -4.14 7.11 10.17
CA GLN A 135 -2.86 7.56 9.63
C GLN A 135 -2.96 8.60 8.50
N LEU A 136 -4.17 8.93 8.02
CA LEU A 136 -4.33 9.86 6.89
C LEU A 136 -3.98 11.31 7.30
N PRO A 137 -3.03 11.96 6.60
CA PRO A 137 -2.85 13.40 6.68
C PRO A 137 -4.12 14.13 6.26
N GLU A 138 -4.45 15.21 6.96
CA GLU A 138 -5.66 16.01 6.71
C GLU A 138 -5.78 16.45 5.25
N ALA A 139 -4.68 16.90 4.64
CA ALA A 139 -4.63 17.38 3.25
C ALA A 139 -5.10 16.38 2.19
N ILE A 140 -4.98 15.06 2.44
CA ILE A 140 -5.39 14.01 1.50
C ILE A 140 -6.54 13.14 2.01
N ARG A 141 -7.08 13.44 3.20
CA ARG A 141 -8.09 12.59 3.86
C ARG A 141 -9.34 12.44 3.00
N ASP A 142 -9.97 13.54 2.62
CA ASP A 142 -11.22 13.51 1.85
C ASP A 142 -11.00 12.84 0.48
N LEU A 143 -9.88 13.17 -0.17
CA LEU A 143 -9.49 12.56 -1.43
C LEU A 143 -9.42 11.02 -1.34
N VAL A 144 -8.76 10.49 -0.31
CA VAL A 144 -8.63 9.03 -0.11
C VAL A 144 -9.96 8.38 0.25
N LEU A 145 -10.75 9.00 1.14
CA LEU A 145 -12.04 8.44 1.54
C LEU A 145 -13.04 8.41 0.39
N ASP A 146 -13.09 9.44 -0.44
CA ASP A 146 -13.91 9.47 -1.66
C ASP A 146 -13.49 8.37 -2.65
N ASP A 147 -12.19 8.15 -2.77
CA ASP A 147 -11.62 7.18 -3.68
C ASP A 147 -11.83 5.73 -3.19
N GLN A 148 -11.74 5.50 -1.87
CA GLN A 148 -12.16 4.26 -1.23
C GLN A 148 -13.62 3.95 -1.56
N LYS A 149 -14.54 4.91 -1.39
CA LYS A 149 -15.97 4.72 -1.71
C LYS A 149 -16.20 4.39 -3.18
N LYS A 150 -15.62 5.20 -4.09
CA LYS A 150 -15.83 5.05 -5.55
C LYS A 150 -15.26 3.75 -6.10
N ARG A 151 -14.13 3.28 -5.56
CA ARG A 151 -13.36 2.15 -6.11
C ARG A 151 -13.34 0.92 -5.22
N ASN A 152 -14.15 0.87 -4.14
CA ASN A 152 -14.17 -0.24 -3.20
C ASN A 152 -14.39 -1.60 -3.87
N HIS A 153 -15.25 -1.64 -4.89
CA HIS A 153 -15.54 -2.84 -5.69
C HIS A 153 -14.30 -3.42 -6.39
N LEU A 154 -13.32 -2.58 -6.77
CA LEU A 154 -12.04 -3.02 -7.33
C LEU A 154 -11.09 -3.57 -6.26
N CYS A 155 -11.36 -3.24 -5.00
CA CYS A 155 -10.58 -3.63 -3.83
C CYS A 155 -11.32 -4.65 -2.95
N TRP A 156 -12.23 -5.45 -3.53
CA TRP A 156 -12.95 -6.52 -2.83
C TRP A 156 -13.77 -6.04 -1.62
N PHE A 157 -14.24 -4.79 -1.64
CA PHE A 157 -15.05 -4.19 -0.57
C PHE A 157 -14.36 -4.10 0.80
N VAL A 158 -13.02 -4.18 0.84
CA VAL A 158 -12.26 -4.21 2.10
C VAL A 158 -12.30 -2.92 2.92
N PHE A 159 -12.72 -1.80 2.32
CA PHE A 159 -12.79 -0.52 3.03
C PHE A 159 -14.06 -0.34 3.87
N GLY A 160 -14.94 -1.35 3.94
CA GLY A 160 -16.27 -1.23 4.54
C GLY A 160 -17.23 -0.39 3.70
N ASP A 161 -18.45 -0.21 4.21
CA ASP A 161 -19.48 0.66 3.63
C ASP A 161 -19.34 2.12 4.14
#